data_AF-A0A7C1GCM6-F1
#
_entry.id   AF-A0A7C1GCM6-F1
#
_cell.length_a   1.000
_cell.length_b   1.000
_cell.length_c   1.000
_cell.angle_alpha   90.00
_cell.angle_beta   90.00
_cell.angle_gamma   90.00
#
_symmetry.space_group_name_H-M   'P 1'
#
loop_
_entity.id
_entity.type
_entity.pdbx_description
1 polymer ?
#
loop_
_entity_poly.entity_id
_entity_poly.type
_entity_poly.pdbx_seq_one_letter_code
_entity_poly.pdbx_strand_id
1 'polypeptide(L)'
;MPKNTQQAGKPISPSPEEVLARLEQLAKSIYDQIQSGKPPYLDIPVRTLANTIWDKKRKLLVLGPKTAKREFFDIGESKRFMQTILMLSLIVRARRENDYPT
;
A
#
# COMPACT_ATOMS: atom_id res chain seq x y z
N MET A 1 0.53 -13.14 44.39
CA MET A 1 1.45 -12.95 43.26
C MET A 1 0.65 -12.44 42.07
N PRO A 2 0.80 -11.18 41.66
CA PRO A 2 -0.07 -10.59 40.64
C PRO A 2 0.37 -11.01 39.23
N LYS A 3 -0.66 -11.20 38.39
CA LYS A 3 -0.63 -11.81 37.07
C LYS A 3 0.07 -10.90 36.06
N ASN A 4 0.89 -11.54 35.22
CA ASN A 4 1.68 -10.93 34.15
C ASN A 4 0.77 -10.19 33.14
N THR A 5 0.96 -8.88 33.04
CA THR A 5 0.23 -7.94 32.19
C THR A 5 0.48 -8.28 30.72
N GLN A 6 -0.53 -8.86 30.07
CA GLN A 6 -0.52 -9.08 28.63
C GLN A 6 -0.52 -7.73 27.92
N GLN A 7 0.52 -7.49 27.13
CA GLN A 7 0.69 -6.30 26.31
C GLN A 7 -0.50 -6.17 25.35
N ALA A 8 -1.29 -5.10 25.53
CA ALA A 8 -2.38 -4.75 24.63
C ALA A 8 -1.81 -4.48 23.23
N GLY A 9 -2.17 -5.35 22.27
CA GLY A 9 -1.75 -5.21 20.88
C GLY A 9 -2.27 -3.90 20.28
N LYS A 10 -1.41 -3.20 19.53
CA LYS A 10 -1.73 -2.00 18.74
C LYS A 10 -3.07 -2.19 18.00
N PRO A 11 -3.96 -1.18 17.94
CA PRO A 11 -5.23 -1.29 17.22
C PRO A 11 -5.00 -1.78 15.79
N ILE A 12 -5.87 -2.69 15.33
CA ILE A 12 -5.76 -3.38 14.03
C ILE A 12 -5.94 -2.38 12.87
N SER A 13 -6.63 -1.27 13.12
CA SER A 13 -6.85 -0.16 12.18
C SER A 13 -5.78 0.93 12.34
N PRO A 14 -5.13 1.37 11.25
CA PRO A 14 -4.23 2.52 11.29
C PRO A 14 -5.00 3.81 11.61
N SER A 15 -4.33 4.74 12.29
CA SER A 15 -4.84 6.12 12.50
C SER A 15 -5.07 6.80 11.14
N PRO A 16 -6.06 7.71 10.99
CA PRO A 16 -6.24 8.49 9.77
C PRO A 16 -4.95 9.20 9.31
N GLU A 17 -4.16 9.72 10.26
CA GLU A 17 -2.86 10.35 9.99
C GLU A 17 -1.85 9.34 9.43
N GLU A 18 -1.84 8.12 9.97
CA GLU A 18 -0.95 7.05 9.51
C GLU A 18 -1.33 6.58 8.09
N VAL A 19 -2.63 6.59 7.75
CA VAL A 19 -3.09 6.28 6.39
C VAL A 19 -2.61 7.33 5.40
N LEU A 20 -2.81 8.62 5.72
CA LEU A 20 -2.33 9.72 4.88
C LEU A 20 -0.82 9.66 4.68
N ALA A 21 -0.06 9.44 5.75
CA ALA A 21 1.40 9.32 5.68
C ALA A 21 1.84 8.20 4.74
N ARG A 22 1.18 7.04 4.77
CA ARG A 22 1.48 5.91 3.87
C ARG A 22 1.16 6.23 2.40
N LEU A 23 0.06 6.93 2.14
CA LEU A 23 -0.32 7.34 0.79
C LEU A 23 0.65 8.39 0.23
N GLU A 24 1.06 9.36 1.05
CA GLU A 24 2.05 10.37 0.67
C GLU A 24 3.44 9.76 0.48
N GLN A 25 3.81 8.75 1.27
CA GLN A 25 5.05 8.01 1.09
C GLN A 25 5.08 7.28 -0.25
N LEU A 26 3.95 6.69 -0.67
CA LEU A 26 3.81 6.07 -1.99
C LEU A 26 3.96 7.11 -3.11
N ALA A 27 3.32 8.28 -2.97
CA ALA A 27 3.45 9.36 -3.95
C ALA A 27 4.90 9.87 -4.03
N LYS A 28 5.56 10.02 -2.87
CA LYS A 28 6.94 10.48 -2.77
C LYS A 28 7.92 9.50 -3.42
N SER A 29 7.76 8.19 -3.22
CA SER A 29 8.66 7.21 -3.85
C SER A 29 8.59 7.24 -5.37
N ILE A 30 7.43 7.56 -5.95
CA ILE A 30 7.26 7.74 -7.39
C ILE A 30 7.86 9.07 -7.84
N TYR A 31 7.61 10.14 -7.09
CA TYR A 31 8.20 11.46 -7.35
C TYR A 31 9.73 11.40 -7.38
N ASP A 32 10.34 10.75 -6.39
CA ASP A 32 11.80 10.62 -6.28
C ASP A 32 12.38 9.85 -7.48
N GLN A 33 11.68 8.82 -7.96
CA GLN A 33 12.07 8.10 -9.19
C GLN A 33 12.08 9.04 -10.40
N ILE A 34 11.00 9.82 -10.59
CA ILE A 34 10.89 10.79 -11.69
C ILE A 34 11.96 11.87 -11.58
N GLN A 35 12.17 12.44 -10.40
CA GLN A 35 13.16 13.49 -10.15
C GLN A 35 14.58 12.99 -10.42
N SER A 36 14.86 11.73 -10.11
CA SER A 36 16.14 11.08 -10.41
C SER A 36 16.32 10.68 -11.88
N GLY A 37 15.36 10.99 -12.76
CA GLY A 37 15.38 10.62 -14.18
C GLY A 37 15.20 9.12 -14.44
N LYS A 38 14.77 8.36 -13.43
CA LYS A 38 14.54 6.91 -13.56
C LYS A 38 13.12 6.66 -14.07
N PRO A 39 12.93 5.63 -14.92
CA PRO A 39 11.62 5.10 -15.25
C PRO A 39 10.77 4.84 -14.00
N PRO A 40 9.61 5.51 -13.84
CA PRO A 40 8.79 5.32 -12.66
C PRO A 40 8.08 3.96 -12.72
N TYR A 41 8.07 3.28 -11.58
CA TYR A 41 7.40 2.00 -11.41
C TYR A 41 6.78 1.85 -10.02
N LEU A 42 5.91 0.85 -9.90
CA LEU A 42 5.22 0.47 -8.66
C LEU A 42 5.39 -1.03 -8.39
N ASP A 43 5.69 -1.39 -7.15
CA ASP A 43 5.68 -2.79 -6.71
C ASP A 43 4.31 -3.17 -6.14
N ILE A 44 3.72 -4.24 -6.68
CA ILE A 44 2.38 -4.68 -6.30
C ILE A 44 2.40 -6.16 -5.92
N PRO A 45 1.88 -6.53 -4.74
CA PRO A 45 1.92 -7.91 -4.31
C PRO A 45 1.10 -8.80 -5.24
N VAL A 46 1.70 -9.92 -5.64
CA VAL A 46 1.07 -10.89 -6.52
C VAL A 46 0.03 -11.69 -5.73
N ARG A 47 -1.21 -11.72 -6.21
CA ARG A 47 -2.32 -12.45 -5.57
C ARG A 47 -2.50 -13.83 -6.19
N THR A 48 -1.49 -14.69 -6.07
CA THR A 48 -1.53 -16.09 -6.53
C THR A 48 -1.48 -17.04 -5.34
N LEU A 49 -1.99 -18.27 -5.49
CA LEU A 49 -1.95 -19.30 -4.43
C LEU A 49 -0.52 -19.54 -3.92
N ALA A 50 0.47 -19.52 -4.84
CA ALA A 50 1.88 -19.70 -4.51
C ALA A 50 2.51 -18.51 -3.75
N ASN A 51 1.80 -17.38 -3.61
CA ASN A 51 2.20 -16.24 -2.81
C ASN A 51 1.22 -16.01 -1.64
N THR A 52 0.43 -17.01 -1.24
CA THR A 52 -0.45 -16.91 -0.08
C THR A 52 0.14 -17.71 1.07
N ILE A 53 0.33 -17.07 2.22
CA ILE A 53 0.93 -17.67 3.42
C ILE A 53 -0.12 -17.70 4.54
N TRP A 54 -0.19 -18.82 5.26
CA TRP A 54 -1.03 -18.93 6.44
C TRP A 54 -0.34 -18.32 7.67
N ASP A 55 -0.87 -17.22 8.19
CA ASP A 55 -0.46 -16.65 9.46
C ASP A 55 -1.16 -17.38 10.61
N LYS A 56 -0.44 -18.30 11.28
CA LYS A 56 -0.97 -19.10 12.40
C LYS A 56 -1.39 -18.24 13.60
N LYS A 57 -0.73 -17.11 13.84
CA LYS A 57 -0.98 -16.25 15.00
C LYS A 57 -2.28 -15.48 14.80
N ARG A 58 -2.47 -14.94 13.60
CA ARG A 58 -3.66 -14.16 13.25
C ARG A 58 -4.82 -15.03 12.73
N LYS A 59 -4.53 -16.30 12.39
CA LYS A 59 -5.46 -17.23 11.72
C LYS A 59 -6.00 -16.63 10.42
N LEU A 60 -5.14 -15.96 9.65
CA LEU A 60 -5.49 -15.28 8.41
C LEU A 60 -4.54 -15.69 7.27
N LEU A 61 -5.07 -15.71 6.05
CA LEU A 61 -4.26 -15.80 4.84
C LEU A 61 -3.68 -14.41 4.53
N VAL A 62 -2.37 -14.31 4.43
CA VAL A 62 -1.65 -13.09 4.09
C VAL A 62 -0.91 -13.26 2.77
N LEU A 63 -0.70 -12.15 2.06
CA LEU A 63 0.13 -12.14 0.87
C LEU A 63 1.60 -12.27 1.28
N GLY A 64 2.33 -13.11 0.57
CA GLY A 64 3.75 -13.32 0.69
C GLY A 64 4.57 -12.24 -0.02
N PRO A 65 5.90 -12.38 -0.05
CA PRO A 65 6.82 -11.34 -0.47
C PRO A 65 6.86 -11.12 -1.99
N LYS A 66 6.26 -11.98 -2.81
CA LYS A 66 6.35 -11.83 -4.26
C LYS A 66 5.56 -10.60 -4.72
N THR A 67 6.25 -9.67 -5.36
CA THR A 67 5.68 -8.51 -6.02
C THR A 67 5.83 -8.62 -7.53
N ALA A 68 4.90 -8.02 -8.26
CA ALA A 68 5.01 -7.72 -9.67
C ALA A 68 5.26 -6.22 -9.81
N LYS A 69 6.15 -5.89 -10.74
CA LYS A 69 6.47 -4.52 -11.09
C LYS A 69 5.40 -4.01 -12.06
N ARG A 70 4.91 -2.79 -11.85
CA ARG A 70 4.12 -2.03 -12.82
C ARG A 70 4.95 -0.88 -13.32
N GLU A 71 5.42 -0.93 -14.54
CA GLU A 71 6.26 0.09 -15.15
C GLU A 71 5.42 1.06 -15.98
N PHE A 72 5.76 2.35 -15.94
CA PHE A 72 5.02 3.36 -16.71
C PHE A 72 5.28 3.26 -18.22
N PHE A 73 6.52 2.93 -18.61
CA PHE A 73 6.93 2.88 -20.03
C PHE A 73 6.63 1.54 -20.71
N ASP A 74 6.17 0.54 -19.98
CA ASP A 74 5.63 -0.67 -20.61
C ASP A 74 4.22 -0.38 -21.13
N ILE A 75 4.01 -0.57 -22.44
CA ILE A 75 2.72 -0.36 -23.11
C ILE A 75 1.60 -1.18 -22.43
N GLY A 76 1.88 -2.42 -22.02
CA GLY A 76 0.90 -3.29 -21.38
C GLY A 76 0.48 -2.84 -19.97
N GLU A 77 1.32 -2.05 -19.30
CA GLU A 77 1.15 -1.67 -17.90
C GLU A 77 0.86 -0.18 -17.70
N SER A 78 1.26 0.66 -18.65
CA SER A 78 1.12 2.13 -18.64
C SER A 78 -0.28 2.59 -18.23
N LYS A 79 -1.32 2.00 -18.81
CA LYS A 79 -2.72 2.30 -18.46
C LYS A 79 -3.02 2.00 -17.00
N ARG A 80 -2.59 0.83 -16.50
CA ARG A 80 -2.84 0.40 -15.10
C ARG A 80 -2.02 1.24 -14.12
N PHE A 81 -0.80 1.60 -14.50
CA PHE A 81 0.04 2.52 -13.75
C PHE A 81 -0.69 3.86 -13.59
N MET A 82 -1.07 4.51 -14.69
CA MET A 82 -1.75 5.81 -14.67
C MET A 82 -3.07 5.77 -13.88
N GLN A 83 -3.87 4.72 -14.05
CA GLN A 83 -5.09 4.54 -13.25
C GLN A 83 -4.81 4.47 -11.75
N THR A 84 -3.72 3.79 -11.36
CA THR A 84 -3.33 3.68 -9.94
C THR A 84 -2.92 5.05 -9.39
N ILE A 85 -2.16 5.85 -10.16
CA ILE A 85 -1.79 7.22 -9.78
C ILE A 85 -3.02 8.13 -9.66
N LEU A 86 -3.96 8.03 -10.61
CA LEU A 86 -5.20 8.81 -10.56
C LEU A 86 -6.03 8.47 -9.33
N MET A 87 -6.20 7.18 -9.02
CA MET A 87 -6.93 6.79 -7.81
C MET A 87 -6.22 7.26 -6.54
N LEU A 88 -4.88 7.19 -6.50
CA LEU A 88 -4.10 7.71 -5.39
C LEU A 88 -4.36 9.20 -5.16
N SER A 89 -4.35 10.02 -6.21
CA SER A 89 -4.57 11.46 -6.08
C SER A 89 -5.99 11.78 -5.57
N LEU A 90 -7.00 11.07 -6.06
CA LEU A 90 -8.39 11.21 -5.61
C LEU A 90 -8.54 10.83 -4.13
N ILE A 91 -7.97 9.71 -3.71
CA ILE A 91 -8.06 9.23 -2.32
C ILE A 91 -7.35 10.19 -1.38
N VAL A 92 -6.15 10.67 -1.73
CA VAL A 92 -5.41 11.64 -0.90
C VAL A 92 -6.19 12.94 -0.77
N ARG A 93 -6.77 13.43 -1.87
CA ARG A 93 -7.61 14.64 -1.85
C ARG A 93 -8.83 14.47 -0.94
N ALA A 94 -9.61 13.41 -1.16
CA ALA A 94 -10.79 13.12 -0.36
C ALA A 94 -10.46 13.02 1.14
N ARG A 95 -9.36 12.34 1.48
CA ARG A 95 -8.91 12.22 2.87
C ARG A 95 -8.52 13.55 3.52
N ARG A 96 -7.94 14.49 2.76
CA ARG A 96 -7.64 15.84 3.26
C ARG A 96 -8.90 16.68 3.44
N GLU A 97 -9.89 16.49 2.58
CA GLU A 97 -11.20 17.15 2.65
C GLU A 97 -12.14 16.52 3.69
N ASN A 98 -11.70 15.46 4.40
CA ASN A 98 -12.51 14.61 5.27
C ASN A 98 -13.75 14.01 4.57
N ASP A 99 -13.66 13.86 3.26
CA ASP A 99 -14.68 13.23 2.41
C ASP A 99 -14.37 11.74 2.24
N TYR A 100 -15.42 10.93 2.26
CA TYR A 100 -15.36 9.48 2.16
C TYR A 100 -16.15 9.04 0.93
N PRO A 101 -15.55 9.17 -0.27
CA PRO A 101 -16.24 8.83 -1.51
C PRO A 101 -16.58 7.34 -1.51
N THR A 102 -17.86 7.04 -1.69
CA THR A 102 -18.41 5.68 -1.85
C THR A 102 -18.14 5.13 -3.24
#